data_AF-A0A947B9R4-F1
#
_entry.id   AF-A0A947B9R4-F1
#
_cell.length_a   1.000
_cell.length_b   1.000
_cell.length_c   1.000
_cell.angle_alpha   90.00
_cell.angle_beta   90.00
_cell.angle_gamma   90.00
#
_symmetry.space_group_name_H-M   'P 1'
#
loop_
_entity.id
_entity.type
_entity.pdbx_description
1 polymer ?
#
loop_
_entity_poly.entity_id
_entity_poly.type
_entity_poly.pdbx_seq_one_letter_code
_entity_poly.pdbx_strand_id
1 'polypeptide(L)'
;PPHPNAISMIVDQGFETMEGASGDDWISVAQSMRAYLRFSLLGGVIAQQIRNLGYSAKAHTVLDGDVLQPPLLLLSGLGEVSRIGEVILNPFLGPRLKSGVVTTDMPLDHDKPIDFGLQAFCGACNKCARECPSGAITAGPKLMFNGYETWKSDSQKCATYRITTQGGAMCGRCMKTCPWNLEGLFAEKPFRWAAMTLPALAPHLAKLDDRLGRGGLNPVKKWWWDLEIDDKGAYRPTPHPVNARDLQTDLDLRYEDQTLAVYPAPLAPPPWPYPFPMDREAGIEAYRAMIPVDVYKDRLTKGATDGLAHAVADHSDSPVLPVVVSKVEAMTSEVTLYEFRDPNGGDLPEWTAGAHLDIVVAPEFLRQFSMSGDPADRSKYQIGVLREEGGRGGSRLMHRIFTEGRRVFISKPINHFPLDETATRTILMGGGIGITPMIAMAHRLDAIGADFVLHYSVKSRALAGYLDHLAQPPWSDRVTVHVSDEGTRADPARILSGYRDGWHVYTCGPDRFMKAVLDAAEKHGFPDPARHLEYFSVADLPEYQNHPFTLRLARSDRDIPVAADESATDALARNGIAVDVKCSDGLCGVCKCGLVSGAVEHRDFVLSNAQRATSLILCQSRAARPGGIVEIDL
;
A
#
# COMPACT_ATOMS: atom_id res chain seq x y z
N PRO A 1 19.05 -3.70 -5.80
CA PRO A 1 18.77 -5.02 -6.43
C PRO A 1 20.01 -5.91 -6.28
N PRO A 2 19.88 -7.23 -6.02
CA PRO A 2 21.02 -8.12 -5.71
C PRO A 2 21.85 -8.51 -6.95
N HIS A 3 21.43 -8.11 -8.14
CA HIS A 3 22.00 -8.56 -9.41
C HIS A 3 22.83 -7.47 -10.08
N PRO A 4 23.96 -7.82 -10.73
CA PRO A 4 24.81 -6.88 -11.45
C PRO A 4 24.28 -6.48 -12.84
N ASN A 5 23.46 -7.31 -13.48
CA ASN A 5 22.99 -7.10 -14.86
C ASN A 5 21.47 -6.88 -14.95
N ALA A 6 21.04 -6.19 -16.01
CA ALA A 6 19.64 -5.94 -16.33
C ALA A 6 19.38 -6.14 -17.83
N ILE A 7 18.35 -6.92 -18.16
CA ILE A 7 17.79 -7.09 -19.50
C ILE A 7 16.53 -6.23 -19.56
N SER A 8 16.61 -5.11 -20.27
CA SER A 8 15.50 -4.18 -20.46
C SER A 8 14.69 -4.53 -21.70
N MET A 9 13.37 -4.52 -21.57
CA MET A 9 12.45 -4.79 -22.68
C MET A 9 11.41 -3.67 -22.77
N ILE A 10 11.00 -3.37 -24.01
CA ILE A 10 9.88 -2.46 -24.30
C ILE A 10 8.79 -3.21 -25.07
N VAL A 11 7.54 -2.90 -24.75
CA VAL A 11 6.34 -3.47 -25.38
C VAL A 11 5.49 -2.32 -25.91
N ASP A 12 5.17 -2.36 -27.20
CA ASP A 12 4.31 -1.37 -27.85
C ASP A 12 2.86 -1.45 -27.31
N GLN A 13 2.31 -0.29 -26.93
CA GLN A 13 0.92 -0.14 -26.50
C GLN A 13 -0.11 -0.18 -27.65
N GLY A 14 0.35 -0.12 -28.90
CA GLY A 14 -0.44 -0.24 -30.13
C GLY A 14 -0.85 1.12 -30.71
N PHE A 15 -0.36 1.42 -31.92
CA PHE A 15 -0.61 2.68 -32.61
C PHE A 15 -2.09 2.86 -32.95
N GLU A 16 -2.70 1.85 -33.58
CA GLU A 16 -4.03 1.94 -34.16
C GLU A 16 -5.10 2.20 -33.10
N THR A 17 -5.04 1.50 -31.97
CA THR A 17 -5.95 1.75 -30.86
C THR A 17 -5.76 3.16 -30.29
N MET A 18 -4.50 3.64 -30.19
CA MET A 18 -4.20 4.97 -29.68
C MET A 18 -4.69 6.09 -30.62
N GLU A 19 -4.70 5.85 -31.93
CA GLU A 19 -5.27 6.77 -32.93
C GLU A 19 -6.77 6.98 -32.72
N GLY A 20 -7.51 5.92 -32.38
CA GLY A 20 -8.95 6.03 -32.09
C GLY A 20 -9.27 6.67 -30.73
N ALA A 21 -8.30 6.72 -29.82
CA ALA A 21 -8.52 7.07 -28.43
C ALA A 21 -8.31 8.57 -28.18
N SER A 22 -8.94 9.13 -27.15
CA SER A 22 -8.61 10.47 -26.61
C SER A 22 -7.24 10.47 -25.89
N GLY A 23 -6.79 9.28 -25.50
CA GLY A 23 -5.63 9.04 -24.64
C GLY A 23 -5.99 8.99 -23.15
N ASP A 24 -7.20 9.35 -22.77
CA ASP A 24 -7.73 9.36 -21.40
C ASP A 24 -9.22 8.95 -21.34
N ASP A 25 -9.64 8.14 -22.31
CA ASP A 25 -10.95 7.49 -22.36
C ASP A 25 -10.88 6.07 -21.77
N TRP A 26 -11.92 5.27 -22.00
CA TRP A 26 -12.09 3.93 -21.42
C TRP A 26 -11.06 2.88 -21.89
N ILE A 27 -10.32 3.10 -22.98
CA ILE A 27 -9.32 2.11 -23.45
C ILE A 27 -7.91 2.36 -22.91
N SER A 28 -7.63 3.55 -22.37
CA SER A 28 -6.30 4.00 -21.95
C SER A 28 -5.62 3.02 -20.97
N VAL A 29 -6.32 2.62 -19.89
CA VAL A 29 -5.80 1.62 -18.94
C VAL A 29 -5.58 0.25 -19.60
N ALA A 30 -6.45 -0.17 -20.51
CA ALA A 30 -6.35 -1.47 -21.17
C ALA A 30 -5.12 -1.54 -22.09
N GLN A 31 -4.78 -0.45 -22.79
CA GLN A 31 -3.52 -0.36 -23.56
C GLN A 31 -2.30 -0.54 -22.66
N SER A 32 -2.30 0.12 -21.50
CA SER A 32 -1.24 -0.04 -20.50
C SER A 32 -1.17 -1.48 -19.98
N MET A 33 -2.30 -2.05 -19.55
CA MET A 33 -2.35 -3.38 -18.93
C MET A 33 -2.03 -4.50 -19.93
N ARG A 34 -2.43 -4.38 -21.19
CA ARG A 34 -2.03 -5.33 -22.25
C ARG A 34 -0.51 -5.40 -22.38
N ALA A 35 0.16 -4.25 -22.41
CA ALA A 35 1.61 -4.18 -22.54
C ALA A 35 2.31 -4.69 -21.27
N TYR A 36 1.82 -4.33 -20.08
CA TYR A 36 2.33 -4.85 -18.81
C TYR A 36 2.17 -6.38 -18.70
N LEU A 37 0.99 -6.91 -19.00
CA LEU A 37 0.74 -8.36 -18.99
C LEU A 37 1.67 -9.09 -19.96
N ARG A 38 1.86 -8.53 -21.17
CA ARG A 38 2.77 -9.11 -22.15
C ARG A 38 4.20 -9.15 -21.62
N PHE A 39 4.69 -8.08 -21.01
CA PHE A 39 6.00 -8.10 -20.37
C PHE A 39 6.05 -9.13 -19.24
N SER A 40 5.05 -9.19 -18.35
CA SER A 40 5.07 -10.14 -17.22
C SER A 40 5.20 -11.59 -17.70
N LEU A 41 4.54 -11.95 -18.80
CA LEU A 41 4.69 -13.27 -19.42
C LEU A 41 6.11 -13.50 -19.95
N LEU A 42 6.64 -12.55 -20.74
CA LEU A 42 7.97 -12.67 -21.35
C LEU A 42 9.09 -12.65 -20.29
N GLY A 43 9.07 -11.65 -19.40
CA GLY A 43 10.05 -11.50 -18.33
C GLY A 43 10.05 -12.67 -17.37
N GLY A 44 8.88 -13.23 -17.04
CA GLY A 44 8.77 -14.44 -16.22
C GLY A 44 9.43 -15.65 -16.87
N VAL A 45 9.17 -15.90 -18.15
CA VAL A 45 9.79 -16.99 -18.92
C VAL A 45 11.29 -16.80 -19.05
N ILE A 46 11.76 -15.59 -19.37
CA ILE A 46 13.19 -15.27 -19.49
C ILE A 46 13.90 -15.48 -18.15
N ALA A 47 13.35 -14.94 -17.06
CA ALA A 47 13.94 -15.10 -15.74
C ALA A 47 13.99 -16.59 -15.32
N GLN A 48 12.94 -17.36 -15.59
CA GLN A 48 12.94 -18.80 -15.31
C GLN A 48 13.99 -19.54 -16.15
N GLN A 49 14.13 -19.20 -17.43
CA GLN A 49 15.12 -19.84 -18.29
C GLN A 49 16.55 -19.54 -17.84
N ILE A 50 16.82 -18.31 -17.40
CA ILE A 50 18.13 -17.94 -16.83
C ILE A 50 18.42 -18.74 -15.55
N ARG A 51 17.41 -18.91 -14.68
CA ARG A 51 17.52 -19.80 -13.49
C ARG A 51 17.79 -21.25 -13.86
N ASN A 52 17.15 -21.77 -14.91
CA ASN A 52 17.41 -23.13 -15.40
C ASN A 52 18.86 -23.31 -15.91
N LEU A 53 19.52 -22.23 -16.33
CA LEU A 53 20.93 -22.22 -16.73
C LEU A 53 21.90 -22.09 -15.54
N GLY A 54 21.39 -21.97 -14.31
CA GLY A 54 22.21 -21.88 -13.09
C GLY A 54 22.53 -20.46 -12.62
N TYR A 55 21.86 -19.44 -13.17
CA TYR A 55 22.06 -18.03 -12.82
C TYR A 55 20.86 -17.46 -12.08
N SER A 56 21.08 -16.65 -11.04
CA SER A 56 20.00 -15.95 -10.35
C SER A 56 19.34 -14.93 -11.28
N ALA A 57 18.01 -14.86 -11.28
CA ALA A 57 17.27 -13.87 -12.07
C ALA A 57 15.90 -13.53 -11.47
N LYS A 58 15.49 -12.25 -11.56
CA LYS A 58 14.17 -11.73 -11.16
C LYS A 58 13.58 -10.84 -12.25
N ALA A 59 12.30 -11.08 -12.59
CA ALA A 59 11.53 -10.17 -13.42
C ALA A 59 10.91 -9.05 -12.57
N HIS A 60 10.98 -7.81 -13.06
CA HIS A 60 10.44 -6.61 -12.44
C HIS A 60 9.28 -6.09 -13.27
N THR A 61 8.07 -6.40 -12.83
CA THR A 61 6.80 -6.09 -13.47
C THR A 61 6.18 -4.81 -12.89
N VAL A 62 5.02 -4.40 -13.40
CA VAL A 62 4.25 -3.30 -12.81
C VAL A 62 3.69 -3.62 -11.42
N LEU A 63 3.56 -4.91 -11.08
CA LEU A 63 2.98 -5.36 -9.80
C LEU A 63 4.05 -5.70 -8.74
N ASP A 64 5.28 -6.03 -9.17
CA ASP A 64 6.39 -6.41 -8.30
C ASP A 64 7.72 -6.08 -9.01
N GLY A 65 8.52 -5.19 -8.41
CA GLY A 65 9.82 -4.78 -8.92
C GLY A 65 10.65 -4.03 -7.88
N ASP A 66 11.97 -4.16 -7.96
CA ASP A 66 12.95 -3.55 -7.04
C ASP A 66 13.84 -2.51 -7.76
N VAL A 67 13.49 -2.16 -9.00
CA VAL A 67 14.31 -1.29 -9.87
C VAL A 67 13.44 -0.26 -10.57
N LEU A 68 14.00 0.95 -10.73
CA LEU A 68 13.42 1.97 -11.60
C LEU A 68 13.79 1.67 -13.04
N GLN A 69 12.79 1.54 -13.90
CA GLN A 69 12.97 1.15 -15.30
C GLN A 69 13.51 2.28 -16.21
N PRO A 70 13.11 3.57 -16.06
CA PRO A 70 13.62 4.65 -16.93
C PRO A 70 15.15 4.73 -17.05
N PRO A 71 15.95 4.72 -15.95
CA PRO A 71 17.41 4.77 -16.09
C PRO A 71 17.97 3.53 -16.80
N LEU A 72 17.35 2.36 -16.61
CA LEU A 72 17.78 1.14 -17.29
C LEU A 72 17.49 1.17 -18.79
N LEU A 73 16.40 1.80 -19.21
CA LEU A 73 16.13 2.04 -20.65
C LEU A 73 17.16 2.99 -21.27
N LEU A 74 17.60 4.01 -20.54
CA LEU A 74 18.65 4.93 -21.01
C LEU A 74 19.98 4.20 -21.17
N LEU A 75 20.39 3.45 -20.15
CA LEU A 75 21.67 2.73 -20.13
C LEU A 75 21.72 1.62 -21.20
N SER A 76 20.60 0.95 -21.46
CA SER A 76 20.47 -0.08 -22.50
C SER A 76 20.24 0.47 -23.91
N GLY A 77 20.27 1.80 -24.10
CA GLY A 77 20.13 2.39 -25.44
C GLY A 77 18.75 2.25 -26.06
N LEU A 78 17.69 2.06 -25.26
CA LEU A 78 16.32 1.88 -25.74
C LEU A 78 15.57 3.20 -25.96
N GLY A 79 16.15 4.33 -25.57
CA GLY A 79 15.60 5.66 -25.85
C GLY A 79 16.35 6.78 -25.15
N GLU A 80 15.79 7.98 -25.24
CA GLU A 80 16.31 9.20 -24.63
C GLU A 80 15.29 9.86 -23.69
N VAL A 81 15.76 10.71 -22.79
CA VAL A 81 14.90 11.54 -21.92
C VAL A 81 14.07 12.48 -22.78
N SER A 82 12.75 12.50 -22.56
CA SER A 82 11.80 13.32 -23.32
C SER A 82 11.15 14.40 -22.47
N ARG A 83 10.54 15.41 -23.12
CA ARG A 83 9.76 16.46 -22.43
C ARG A 83 8.62 15.92 -21.56
N ILE A 84 8.09 14.74 -21.88
CA ILE A 84 7.04 14.10 -21.07
C ILE A 84 7.50 13.89 -19.62
N GLY A 85 8.82 13.79 -19.40
CA GLY A 85 9.45 13.68 -18.09
C GLY A 85 9.77 12.23 -17.77
N GLU A 86 8.86 11.53 -17.10
CA GLU A 86 9.05 10.15 -16.64
C GLU A 86 8.95 9.07 -17.74
N VAL A 87 8.95 9.48 -19.02
CA VAL A 87 8.83 8.58 -20.18
C VAL A 87 10.06 8.71 -21.05
N ILE A 88 10.81 7.61 -21.15
CA ILE A 88 11.90 7.46 -22.11
C ILE A 88 11.29 7.20 -23.49
N LEU A 89 11.73 7.97 -24.47
CA LEU A 89 11.19 7.95 -25.83
C LEU A 89 12.12 7.15 -26.73
N ASN A 90 11.55 6.16 -27.41
CA ASN A 90 12.27 5.31 -28.34
C ASN A 90 12.25 5.92 -29.77
N PRO A 91 13.35 5.83 -30.54
CA PRO A 91 13.43 6.40 -31.90
C PRO A 91 12.41 5.84 -32.91
N PHE A 92 11.82 4.66 -32.65
CA PHE A 92 10.90 3.99 -33.57
C PHE A 92 9.46 3.96 -33.06
N LEU A 93 9.27 3.65 -31.76
CA LEU A 93 7.94 3.60 -31.14
C LEU A 93 7.50 4.95 -30.56
N GLY A 94 8.40 5.93 -30.51
CA GLY A 94 8.20 7.14 -29.74
C GLY A 94 7.97 6.81 -28.25
N PRO A 95 7.07 7.52 -27.57
CA PRO A 95 6.74 7.24 -26.18
C PRO A 95 5.69 6.12 -26.01
N ARG A 96 5.24 5.46 -27.08
CA ARG A 96 4.13 4.48 -27.10
C ARG A 96 4.50 3.10 -26.53
N LEU A 97 5.19 3.08 -25.39
CA LEU A 97 5.75 1.85 -24.83
C LEU A 97 5.40 1.68 -23.37
N LYS A 98 5.43 0.42 -22.92
CA LYS A 98 5.68 0.06 -21.52
C LYS A 98 6.97 -0.71 -21.46
N SER A 99 7.70 -0.56 -20.37
CA SER A 99 8.91 -1.30 -20.13
C SER A 99 8.73 -2.39 -19.09
N GLY A 100 9.69 -3.30 -19.06
CA GLY A 100 9.96 -4.13 -17.92
C GLY A 100 11.39 -4.63 -17.97
N VAL A 101 11.87 -5.15 -16.84
CA VAL A 101 13.28 -5.52 -16.67
C VAL A 101 13.40 -6.91 -16.07
N VAL A 102 14.36 -7.71 -16.54
CA VAL A 102 14.84 -8.89 -15.84
C VAL A 102 16.24 -8.61 -15.32
N THR A 103 16.46 -8.63 -14.01
CA THR A 103 17.83 -8.54 -13.47
C THR A 103 18.42 -9.93 -13.25
N THR A 104 19.73 -10.07 -13.41
CA THR A 104 20.42 -11.37 -13.30
C THR A 104 21.92 -11.24 -12.97
N ASP A 105 22.52 -12.30 -12.43
CA ASP A 105 23.98 -12.48 -12.32
C ASP A 105 24.61 -13.19 -13.53
N MET A 106 23.81 -13.59 -14.53
CA MET A 106 24.31 -14.14 -15.79
C MET A 106 25.22 -13.12 -16.49
N PRO A 107 26.46 -13.49 -16.87
CA PRO A 107 27.35 -12.61 -17.61
C PRO A 107 26.75 -12.19 -18.95
N LEU A 108 26.75 -10.89 -19.23
CA LEU A 108 26.18 -10.27 -20.42
C LEU A 108 27.06 -9.12 -20.90
N ASP A 109 27.19 -8.96 -22.21
CA ASP A 109 27.69 -7.72 -22.80
C ASP A 109 26.62 -6.63 -22.70
N HIS A 110 27.03 -5.38 -22.45
CA HIS A 110 26.10 -4.26 -22.30
C HIS A 110 25.97 -3.44 -23.58
N ASP A 111 24.72 -3.11 -23.91
CA ASP A 111 24.41 -2.04 -24.86
C ASP A 111 24.90 -0.67 -24.36
N LYS A 112 24.87 0.33 -25.25
CA LYS A 112 25.28 1.70 -24.93
C LYS A 112 24.10 2.66 -25.07
N PRO A 113 24.07 3.76 -24.30
CA PRO A 113 23.15 4.86 -24.53
C PRO A 113 23.18 5.36 -25.98
N ILE A 114 22.03 5.80 -26.48
CA ILE A 114 21.88 6.31 -27.84
C ILE A 114 21.68 7.83 -27.84
N ASP A 115 22.03 8.45 -28.96
CA ASP A 115 21.66 9.83 -29.30
C ASP A 115 21.06 9.81 -30.71
N PHE A 116 19.78 10.14 -30.81
CA PHE A 116 19.03 10.27 -32.05
C PHE A 116 18.48 11.69 -32.22
N GLY A 117 19.09 12.68 -31.54
CA GLY A 117 18.73 14.08 -31.66
C GLY A 117 17.48 14.50 -30.89
N LEU A 118 16.97 13.66 -29.97
CA LEU A 118 15.72 13.94 -29.27
C LEU A 118 15.80 15.22 -28.43
N GLN A 119 16.95 15.50 -27.82
CA GLN A 119 17.12 16.66 -26.96
C GLN A 119 16.84 17.97 -27.71
N ALA A 120 17.30 18.08 -28.96
CA ALA A 120 17.01 19.23 -29.80
C ALA A 120 15.53 19.27 -30.21
N PHE A 121 14.94 18.10 -30.52
CA PHE A 121 13.54 18.01 -30.90
C PHE A 121 12.59 18.42 -29.77
N CYS A 122 12.75 17.83 -28.58
CA CYS A 122 11.97 18.19 -27.39
C CYS A 122 12.23 19.63 -26.93
N GLY A 123 13.45 20.14 -27.10
CA GLY A 123 13.77 21.55 -26.84
C GLY A 123 12.93 22.54 -27.67
N ALA A 124 12.51 22.15 -28.87
CA ALA A 124 11.72 22.98 -29.78
C ALA A 124 10.21 22.64 -29.84
N CYS A 125 9.76 21.60 -29.12
CA CYS A 125 8.39 21.08 -29.20
C CYS A 125 7.72 21.03 -27.82
N ASN A 126 6.55 21.66 -27.69
CA ASN A 126 5.72 21.68 -26.48
C ASN A 126 4.40 20.92 -26.60
N LYS A 127 4.22 20.10 -27.65
CA LYS A 127 2.93 19.44 -27.94
C LYS A 127 2.43 18.57 -26.79
N CYS A 128 3.28 17.74 -26.18
CA CYS A 128 2.86 16.93 -25.03
C CYS A 128 2.49 17.79 -23.79
N ALA A 129 3.13 18.94 -23.61
CA ALA A 129 2.82 19.88 -22.52
C ALA A 129 1.46 20.56 -22.75
N ARG A 130 1.25 21.06 -23.97
CA ARG A 130 0.01 21.70 -24.42
C ARG A 130 -1.20 20.76 -24.32
N GLU A 131 -1.02 19.50 -24.69
CA GLU A 131 -2.10 18.53 -24.75
C GLU A 131 -2.36 17.79 -23.42
N CYS A 132 -1.61 18.11 -22.36
CA CYS A 132 -1.74 17.46 -21.05
C CYS A 132 -3.00 17.95 -20.32
N PRO A 133 -4.02 17.10 -20.07
CA PRO A 133 -5.28 17.54 -19.46
C PRO A 133 -5.11 18.11 -18.04
N SER A 134 -4.10 17.63 -17.31
CA SER A 134 -3.81 18.06 -15.94
C SER A 134 -2.79 19.19 -15.86
N GLY A 135 -2.22 19.63 -16.99
CA GLY A 135 -1.13 20.63 -17.03
C GLY A 135 0.10 20.20 -16.22
N ALA A 136 0.42 18.90 -16.21
CA ALA A 136 1.52 18.33 -15.41
C ALA A 136 2.90 18.40 -16.09
N ILE A 137 2.94 18.56 -17.42
CA ILE A 137 4.17 18.53 -18.21
C ILE A 137 4.68 19.95 -18.41
N THR A 138 5.98 20.16 -18.17
CA THR A 138 6.62 21.47 -18.28
C THR A 138 6.84 21.90 -19.74
N ALA A 139 6.53 23.16 -20.05
CA ALA A 139 6.92 23.86 -21.27
C ALA A 139 8.32 24.49 -21.16
N GLY A 140 8.93 24.45 -19.96
CA GLY A 140 10.22 25.04 -19.65
C GLY A 140 11.44 24.23 -20.12
N PRO A 141 12.65 24.65 -19.70
CA PRO A 141 13.89 23.95 -20.00
C PRO A 141 14.05 22.68 -19.16
N LYS A 142 15.10 21.89 -19.46
CA LYS A 142 15.57 20.84 -18.55
C LYS A 142 16.22 21.46 -17.33
N LEU A 143 15.99 20.83 -16.17
CA LEU A 143 16.56 21.23 -14.89
C LEU A 143 17.14 19.99 -14.20
N MET A 144 17.94 20.23 -13.17
CA MET A 144 18.49 19.15 -12.35
C MET A 144 17.49 18.70 -11.28
N PHE A 145 17.23 17.40 -11.24
CA PHE A 145 16.38 16.75 -10.25
C PHE A 145 17.09 15.50 -9.71
N ASN A 146 17.25 15.38 -8.39
CA ASN A 146 17.94 14.25 -7.74
C ASN A 146 19.29 13.86 -8.39
N GLY A 147 20.05 14.84 -8.87
CA GLY A 147 21.38 14.63 -9.47
C GLY A 147 21.38 14.26 -10.96
N TYR A 148 20.23 14.24 -11.64
CA TYR A 148 20.14 14.01 -13.08
C TYR A 148 19.35 15.11 -13.81
N GLU A 149 19.63 15.25 -15.11
CA GLU A 149 19.01 16.23 -15.99
C GLU A 149 17.67 15.70 -16.55
N THR A 150 16.58 16.46 -16.43
CA THR A 150 15.27 16.05 -16.97
C THR A 150 14.30 17.22 -17.16
N TRP A 151 13.26 17.02 -17.99
CA TRP A 151 12.03 17.83 -17.97
C TRP A 151 11.09 17.26 -16.90
N LYS A 152 11.28 17.63 -15.64
CA LYS A 152 10.52 17.03 -14.55
C LYS A 152 9.04 17.44 -14.62
N SER A 153 8.15 16.45 -14.72
CA SER A 153 6.70 16.66 -14.66
C SER A 153 6.19 16.73 -13.22
N ASP A 154 5.07 17.43 -13.00
CA ASP A 154 4.31 17.40 -11.74
C ASP A 154 3.60 16.04 -11.60
N SER A 155 4.25 15.11 -10.90
CA SER A 155 3.76 13.75 -10.70
C SER A 155 2.47 13.72 -9.88
N GLN A 156 2.24 14.69 -8.99
CA GLN A 156 0.99 14.80 -8.23
C GLN A 156 -0.18 15.07 -9.16
N LYS A 157 -0.09 16.13 -9.98
CA LYS A 157 -1.16 16.47 -10.94
C LYS A 157 -1.46 15.31 -11.88
N CYS A 158 -0.41 14.68 -12.42
CA CYS A 158 -0.56 13.54 -13.33
C CYS A 158 -1.23 12.34 -12.63
N ALA A 159 -0.77 11.97 -11.44
CA ALA A 159 -1.33 10.85 -10.68
C ALA A 159 -2.79 11.10 -10.29
N THR A 160 -3.10 12.29 -9.72
CA THR A 160 -4.47 12.67 -9.36
C THR A 160 -5.39 12.56 -10.56
N TYR A 161 -5.04 13.16 -11.71
CA TYR A 161 -5.88 13.09 -12.90
C TYR A 161 -6.08 11.65 -13.40
N ARG A 162 -5.00 10.85 -13.44
CA ARG A 162 -5.08 9.44 -13.87
C ARG A 162 -5.98 8.60 -12.98
N ILE A 163 -5.98 8.86 -11.67
CA ILE A 163 -6.75 8.09 -10.70
C ILE A 163 -8.21 8.53 -10.65
N THR A 164 -8.48 9.84 -10.81
CA THR A 164 -9.81 10.40 -10.52
C THR A 164 -10.63 10.83 -11.73
N THR A 165 -10.08 10.75 -12.96
CA THR A 165 -10.84 11.09 -14.17
C THR A 165 -12.06 10.19 -14.32
N GLN A 166 -13.24 10.79 -14.47
CA GLN A 166 -14.52 10.06 -14.60
C GLN A 166 -14.90 9.79 -16.07
N GLY A 167 -14.29 10.50 -17.01
CA GLY A 167 -14.58 10.36 -18.45
C GLY A 167 -13.81 9.22 -19.13
N GLY A 168 -13.12 8.38 -18.37
CA GLY A 168 -12.29 7.30 -18.89
C GLY A 168 -11.55 6.57 -17.78
N ALA A 169 -10.57 5.76 -18.15
CA ALA A 169 -9.80 4.97 -17.20
C ALA A 169 -8.30 5.24 -17.36
N MET A 170 -7.72 5.97 -16.40
CA MET A 170 -6.33 6.46 -16.46
C MET A 170 -6.09 7.46 -17.62
N CYS A 171 -4.83 7.79 -17.88
CA CYS A 171 -4.43 8.69 -18.96
C CYS A 171 -3.05 8.29 -19.50
N GLY A 172 -2.90 8.43 -20.81
CA GLY A 172 -1.70 8.27 -21.62
C GLY A 172 -1.67 9.25 -22.81
N ARG A 173 -2.43 10.36 -22.74
CA ARG A 173 -2.58 11.34 -23.84
C ARG A 173 -1.28 11.94 -24.32
N CYS A 174 -0.30 12.16 -23.42
CA CYS A 174 1.02 12.64 -23.79
C CYS A 174 1.77 11.70 -24.77
N MET A 175 1.50 10.40 -24.72
CA MET A 175 2.05 9.44 -25.68
C MET A 175 1.37 9.59 -27.04
N LYS A 176 0.04 9.70 -27.04
CA LYS A 176 -0.78 9.85 -28.25
C LYS A 176 -0.37 11.07 -29.07
N THR A 177 -0.22 12.22 -28.43
CA THR A 177 -0.03 13.50 -29.12
C THR A 177 1.42 13.80 -29.46
N CYS A 178 2.37 12.95 -29.06
CA CYS A 178 3.76 13.14 -29.38
C CYS A 178 4.01 12.97 -30.90
N PRO A 179 4.76 13.87 -31.57
CA PRO A 179 5.09 13.71 -32.99
C PRO A 179 5.90 12.44 -33.31
N TRP A 180 6.50 11.80 -32.30
CA TRP A 180 7.21 10.52 -32.44
C TRP A 180 6.31 9.29 -32.32
N ASN A 181 5.01 9.47 -32.02
CA ASN A 181 4.01 8.41 -32.08
C ASN A 181 3.62 8.16 -33.55
N LEU A 182 4.43 7.36 -34.24
CA LEU A 182 4.40 7.22 -35.69
C LEU A 182 3.77 5.89 -36.15
N GLU A 183 3.23 5.90 -37.38
CA GLU A 183 2.68 4.73 -38.06
C GLU A 183 3.78 3.89 -38.72
N GLY A 184 4.05 2.71 -38.16
CA GLY A 184 4.92 1.71 -38.76
C GLY A 184 6.38 2.15 -39.01
N LEU A 185 7.19 1.28 -39.64
CA LEU A 185 8.62 1.52 -39.86
C LEU A 185 8.94 2.22 -41.19
N PHE A 186 8.07 2.16 -42.18
CA PHE A 186 8.36 2.61 -43.55
C PHE A 186 7.67 3.93 -43.93
N ALA A 187 6.39 4.09 -43.60
CA ALA A 187 5.61 5.29 -43.95
C ALA A 187 6.24 6.57 -43.38
N GLU A 188 6.76 6.49 -42.16
CA GLU A 188 7.32 7.64 -41.43
C GLU A 188 8.85 7.70 -41.48
N LYS A 189 9.49 6.95 -42.38
CA LYS A 189 10.95 6.95 -42.55
C LYS A 189 11.50 8.35 -42.90
N PRO A 190 10.87 9.15 -43.78
CA PRO A 190 11.36 10.50 -44.08
C PRO A 190 11.32 11.43 -42.87
N PHE A 191 10.22 11.41 -42.11
CA PHE A 191 10.08 12.20 -40.88
C PHE A 191 11.16 11.81 -39.86
N ARG A 192 11.32 10.51 -39.58
CA ARG A 192 12.34 10.02 -38.63
C ARG A 192 13.74 10.43 -39.05
N TRP A 193 14.10 10.22 -40.32
CA TRP A 193 15.40 10.62 -40.82
C TRP A 193 15.64 12.12 -40.63
N ALA A 194 14.68 12.97 -41.00
CA ALA A 194 14.81 14.41 -40.83
C ALA A 194 14.91 14.81 -39.35
N ALA A 195 14.06 14.25 -38.48
CA ALA A 195 14.04 14.54 -37.06
C ALA A 195 15.34 14.08 -36.34
N MET A 196 15.95 12.99 -36.79
CA MET A 196 17.17 12.44 -36.19
C MET A 196 18.46 13.10 -36.71
N THR A 197 18.46 13.53 -37.98
CA THR A 197 19.71 13.98 -38.64
C THR A 197 19.79 15.50 -38.84
N LEU A 198 18.67 16.21 -38.75
CA LEU A 198 18.57 17.65 -39.01
C LEU A 198 17.91 18.39 -37.83
N PRO A 199 18.65 18.64 -36.73
CA PRO A 199 18.12 19.28 -35.52
C PRO A 199 17.43 20.62 -35.78
N ALA A 200 17.92 21.40 -36.74
CA ALA A 200 17.35 22.69 -37.14
C ALA A 200 15.90 22.58 -37.67
N LEU A 201 15.47 21.40 -38.12
CA LEU A 201 14.10 21.17 -38.59
C LEU A 201 13.11 20.88 -37.46
N ALA A 202 13.56 20.61 -36.24
CA ALA A 202 12.70 20.30 -35.10
C ALA A 202 11.47 21.24 -34.92
N PRO A 203 11.61 22.57 -34.85
CA PRO A 203 10.46 23.47 -34.69
C PRO A 203 9.51 23.41 -35.89
N HIS A 204 10.03 23.20 -37.09
CA HIS A 204 9.23 23.11 -38.32
C HIS A 204 8.47 21.78 -38.40
N LEU A 205 9.12 20.67 -38.02
CA LEU A 205 8.51 19.35 -37.96
C LEU A 205 7.40 19.30 -36.90
N ALA A 206 7.61 19.90 -35.73
CA ALA A 206 6.57 20.00 -34.70
C ALA A 206 5.36 20.80 -35.18
N LYS A 207 5.57 21.93 -35.87
CA LYS A 207 4.48 22.72 -36.48
C LYS A 207 3.79 21.99 -37.62
N LEU A 208 4.53 21.22 -38.43
CA LEU A 208 3.96 20.40 -39.49
C LEU A 208 3.06 19.30 -38.93
N ASP A 209 3.47 18.66 -37.83
CA ASP A 209 2.70 17.64 -37.13
C ASP A 209 1.32 18.17 -36.68
N ASP A 210 1.27 19.38 -36.12
CA ASP A 210 0.00 20.06 -35.80
C ASP A 210 -0.85 20.38 -37.04
N ARG A 211 -0.23 20.91 -38.11
CA ARG A 211 -0.95 21.23 -39.36
C ARG A 211 -1.56 20.00 -40.03
N LEU A 212 -0.92 18.84 -39.87
CA LEU A 212 -1.42 17.56 -40.37
C LEU A 212 -2.48 16.93 -39.46
N GLY A 213 -2.85 17.57 -38.34
CA GLY A 213 -3.84 17.06 -37.39
C GLY A 213 -3.40 15.78 -36.67
N ARG A 214 -2.08 15.49 -36.64
CA ARG A 214 -1.56 14.26 -36.02
C ARG A 214 -1.78 14.30 -34.51
N GLY A 215 -2.21 13.18 -33.95
CA GLY A 215 -2.63 13.09 -32.54
C GLY A 215 -4.06 13.54 -32.28
N GLY A 216 -4.84 13.88 -33.31
CA GLY A 216 -6.30 14.02 -33.23
C GLY A 216 -7.02 12.66 -33.07
N LEU A 217 -8.35 12.69 -33.01
CA LEU A 217 -9.18 11.48 -32.94
C LEU A 217 -9.42 10.89 -34.32
N ASN A 218 -9.21 9.57 -34.45
CA ASN A 218 -9.60 8.81 -35.63
C ASN A 218 -10.77 7.86 -35.29
N PRO A 219 -12.04 8.26 -35.49
CA PRO A 219 -13.20 7.46 -35.09
C PRO A 219 -13.26 6.10 -35.78
N VAL A 220 -12.65 5.94 -36.96
CA VAL A 220 -12.55 4.65 -37.67
C VAL A 220 -11.78 3.61 -36.86
N LYS A 221 -10.88 4.07 -35.98
CA LYS A 221 -10.05 3.21 -35.14
C LYS A 221 -10.64 2.94 -33.75
N LYS A 222 -11.77 3.57 -33.40
CA LYS A 222 -12.47 3.31 -32.13
C LYS A 222 -13.27 2.01 -32.25
N TRP A 223 -12.71 0.91 -31.72
CA TRP A 223 -13.32 -0.42 -31.79
C TRP A 223 -13.90 -0.93 -30.46
N TRP A 224 -13.66 -0.23 -29.36
CA TRP A 224 -14.07 -0.64 -28.00
C TRP A 224 -15.39 0.00 -27.58
N TRP A 225 -15.95 -0.53 -26.48
CA TRP A 225 -17.12 0.01 -25.80
C TRP A 225 -16.73 0.86 -24.59
N ASP A 226 -17.53 1.87 -24.31
CA ASP A 226 -17.36 2.76 -23.16
C ASP A 226 -18.09 2.15 -21.95
N LEU A 227 -17.41 1.24 -21.24
CA LEU A 227 -17.96 0.46 -20.13
C LEU A 227 -17.21 0.69 -18.82
N GLU A 228 -17.94 0.69 -17.70
CA GLU A 228 -17.41 0.70 -16.34
C GLU A 228 -18.02 -0.45 -15.50
N ILE A 229 -17.40 -0.76 -14.36
CA ILE A 229 -17.87 -1.78 -13.42
C ILE A 229 -18.73 -1.08 -12.36
N ASP A 230 -19.98 -1.51 -12.19
CA ASP A 230 -20.86 -1.00 -11.13
C ASP A 230 -20.52 -1.59 -9.74
N ASP A 231 -21.14 -1.06 -8.68
CA ASP A 231 -20.93 -1.53 -7.29
C ASP A 231 -21.29 -3.00 -7.08
N LYS A 232 -22.05 -3.61 -8.01
CA LYS A 232 -22.44 -5.02 -8.00
C LYS A 232 -21.47 -5.89 -8.82
N GLY A 233 -20.43 -5.29 -9.40
CA GLY A 233 -19.41 -5.96 -10.19
C GLY A 233 -19.78 -6.22 -11.65
N ALA A 234 -20.88 -5.66 -12.15
CA ALA A 234 -21.31 -5.87 -13.54
C ALA A 234 -20.78 -4.75 -14.47
N TYR A 235 -20.41 -5.13 -15.69
CA TYR A 235 -20.05 -4.17 -16.73
C TYR A 235 -21.29 -3.46 -17.28
N ARG A 236 -21.29 -2.13 -17.26
CA ARG A 236 -22.38 -1.25 -17.73
C ARG A 236 -21.82 -0.12 -18.59
N PRO A 237 -22.63 0.44 -19.53
CA PRO A 237 -22.28 1.71 -20.15
C PRO A 237 -22.03 2.78 -19.08
N THR A 238 -20.98 3.58 -19.26
CA THR A 238 -20.70 4.65 -18.29
C THR A 238 -21.84 5.68 -18.25
N PRO A 239 -22.25 6.17 -17.06
CA PRO A 239 -23.14 7.31 -16.92
C PRO A 239 -22.39 8.64 -17.06
N HIS A 240 -21.06 8.64 -17.10
CA HIS A 240 -20.23 9.83 -17.18
C HIS A 240 -19.95 10.22 -18.66
N PRO A 241 -19.83 11.53 -18.96
CA PRO A 241 -19.39 11.97 -20.29
C PRO A 241 -18.01 11.39 -20.64
N VAL A 242 -17.91 10.70 -21.77
CA VAL A 242 -16.65 10.10 -22.25
C VAL A 242 -15.70 11.20 -22.74
N ASN A 243 -14.44 11.13 -22.31
CA ASN A 243 -13.39 12.03 -22.79
C ASN A 243 -13.17 11.82 -24.31
N ALA A 244 -13.37 12.89 -25.09
CA ALA A 244 -13.13 12.93 -26.53
C ALA A 244 -12.43 14.24 -26.89
N ARG A 245 -11.12 14.31 -26.62
CA ARG A 245 -10.34 15.55 -26.72
C ARG A 245 -9.68 15.70 -28.09
N ASP A 246 -10.01 16.79 -28.78
CA ASP A 246 -9.28 17.22 -29.99
C ASP A 246 -7.97 17.95 -29.65
N LEU A 247 -7.18 18.31 -30.66
CA LEU A 247 -5.94 19.08 -30.51
C LEU A 247 -6.23 20.52 -30.09
N GLN A 248 -5.42 21.05 -29.17
CA GLN A 248 -5.51 22.43 -28.68
C GLN A 248 -4.49 23.33 -29.38
N THR A 249 -4.56 23.46 -30.70
CA THR A 249 -3.53 24.16 -31.49
C THR A 249 -3.44 25.67 -31.25
N ASP A 250 -4.48 26.25 -30.67
CA ASP A 250 -4.64 27.66 -30.33
C ASP A 250 -4.21 27.99 -28.89
N LEU A 251 -3.95 26.98 -28.05
CA LEU A 251 -3.50 27.18 -26.68
C LEU A 251 -2.05 27.70 -26.64
N ASP A 252 -1.88 28.94 -26.18
CA ASP A 252 -0.58 29.54 -25.91
C ASP A 252 -0.07 29.13 -24.51
N LEU A 253 0.73 28.07 -24.46
CA LEU A 253 1.29 27.55 -23.22
C LEU A 253 2.64 28.23 -22.92
N ARG A 254 2.65 29.11 -21.91
CA ARG A 254 3.85 29.82 -21.44
C ARG A 254 4.41 29.19 -20.18
N TYR A 255 5.73 29.07 -20.09
CA TYR A 255 6.40 28.42 -18.96
C TYR A 255 6.22 29.21 -17.65
N GLU A 256 6.31 30.53 -17.75
CA GLU A 256 6.16 31.48 -16.64
C GLU A 256 4.79 31.43 -15.96
N ASP A 257 3.76 30.94 -16.66
CA ASP A 257 2.41 30.78 -16.11
C ASP A 257 2.21 29.41 -15.42
N GLN A 258 3.18 28.49 -15.54
CA GLN A 258 3.05 27.15 -14.97
C GLN A 258 3.49 27.08 -13.51
N THR A 259 2.55 26.76 -12.62
CA THR A 259 2.86 26.32 -11.26
C THR A 259 2.97 24.79 -11.21
N LEU A 260 4.19 24.29 -11.08
CA LEU A 260 4.53 22.86 -11.00
C LEU A 260 5.15 22.53 -9.64
N ALA A 261 4.91 21.31 -9.17
CA ALA A 261 5.49 20.76 -7.94
C ALA A 261 6.35 19.53 -8.25
N VAL A 262 7.46 19.36 -7.54
CA VAL A 262 8.30 18.15 -7.60
C VAL A 262 8.65 17.64 -6.21
N TYR A 263 8.88 16.34 -6.12
CA TYR A 263 9.11 15.63 -4.87
C TYR A 263 10.48 14.95 -4.93
N PRO A 264 11.59 15.70 -4.70
CA PRO A 264 12.91 15.11 -4.55
C PRO A 264 12.97 14.17 -3.34
N ALA A 265 14.05 13.40 -3.19
CA ALA A 265 14.14 12.38 -2.14
C ALA A 265 13.75 12.87 -0.72
N PRO A 266 14.12 14.09 -0.26
CA PRO A 266 13.70 14.59 1.05
C PRO A 266 12.19 14.89 1.20
N LEU A 267 11.47 15.07 0.10
CA LEU A 267 10.02 15.29 0.08
C LEU A 267 9.24 14.04 -0.36
N ALA A 268 9.93 12.95 -0.65
CA ALA A 268 9.32 11.68 -0.99
C ALA A 268 8.86 10.95 0.28
N PRO A 269 7.83 10.08 0.19
CA PRO A 269 7.48 9.22 1.31
C PRO A 269 8.67 8.37 1.75
N PRO A 270 8.73 7.96 3.03
CA PRO A 270 9.76 7.05 3.49
C PRO A 270 9.67 5.70 2.73
N PRO A 271 10.74 4.88 2.73
CA PRO A 271 10.85 3.66 1.91
C PRO A 271 9.96 2.50 2.40
N TRP A 272 8.92 2.78 3.18
CA TRP A 272 7.98 1.81 3.71
C TRP A 272 6.53 2.27 3.51
N PRO A 273 5.55 1.36 3.37
CA PRO A 273 4.16 1.65 3.04
C PRO A 273 3.44 2.19 4.27
N TYR A 274 3.66 3.48 4.56
CA TYR A 274 2.95 4.23 5.58
C TYR A 274 2.25 5.43 4.94
N PRO A 275 1.05 5.81 5.40
CA PRO A 275 0.39 7.01 4.93
C PRO A 275 1.32 8.23 5.08
N PHE A 276 1.60 8.90 3.97
CA PHE A 276 2.44 10.09 3.94
C PHE A 276 1.71 11.17 3.14
N PRO A 277 1.13 12.18 3.80
CA PRO A 277 0.48 13.27 3.10
C PRO A 277 1.54 14.08 2.34
N MET A 278 1.34 14.29 1.05
CA MET A 278 2.29 15.08 0.27
C MET A 278 2.10 16.57 0.54
N ASP A 279 3.21 17.26 0.84
CA ASP A 279 3.24 18.71 0.96
C ASP A 279 3.42 19.36 -0.42
N ARG A 280 2.32 19.88 -0.96
CA ARG A 280 2.31 20.50 -2.28
C ARG A 280 3.07 21.82 -2.31
N GLU A 281 3.01 22.63 -1.25
CA GLU A 281 3.69 23.94 -1.23
C GLU A 281 5.22 23.75 -1.16
N ALA A 282 5.68 22.80 -0.34
CA ALA A 282 7.08 22.38 -0.34
C ALA A 282 7.51 21.84 -1.71
N GLY A 283 6.64 21.09 -2.39
CA GLY A 283 6.91 20.61 -3.74
C GLY A 283 7.01 21.71 -4.80
N ILE A 284 6.21 22.78 -4.69
CA ILE A 284 6.29 23.96 -5.57
C ILE A 284 7.60 24.71 -5.34
N GLU A 285 7.97 24.91 -4.08
CA GLU A 285 9.24 25.55 -3.74
C GLU A 285 10.44 24.73 -4.21
N ALA A 286 10.38 23.40 -4.05
CA ALA A 286 11.39 22.49 -4.59
C ALA A 286 11.52 22.58 -6.12
N TYR A 287 10.42 22.79 -6.85
CA TYR A 287 10.48 22.98 -8.30
C TYR A 287 11.22 24.26 -8.65
N ARG A 288 10.91 25.37 -7.96
CA ARG A 288 11.56 26.68 -8.16
C ARG A 288 13.04 26.66 -7.81
N ALA A 289 13.41 25.85 -6.82
CA ALA A 289 14.79 25.69 -6.37
C ALA A 289 15.66 24.81 -7.29
N MET A 290 15.07 24.09 -8.26
CA MET A 290 15.84 23.30 -9.21
C MET A 290 16.77 24.19 -10.05
N ILE A 291 18.01 23.75 -10.21
CA ILE A 291 19.02 24.54 -10.91
C ILE A 291 19.18 24.15 -12.38
N PRO A 292 19.59 25.10 -13.24
CA PRO A 292 20.00 24.82 -14.61
C PRO A 292 21.17 23.83 -14.71
N VAL A 293 21.24 23.13 -15.84
CA VAL A 293 22.25 22.07 -16.10
C VAL A 293 23.66 22.64 -16.20
N ASP A 294 23.82 23.82 -16.80
CA ASP A 294 25.10 24.53 -16.93
C ASP A 294 25.62 24.99 -15.56
N VAL A 295 24.75 25.51 -14.70
CA VAL A 295 25.09 25.85 -13.30
C VAL A 295 25.56 24.61 -12.55
N TYR A 296 24.86 23.48 -12.69
CA TYR A 296 25.27 22.22 -12.05
C TYR A 296 26.64 21.72 -12.54
N LYS A 297 26.90 21.78 -13.86
CA LYS A 297 28.20 21.39 -14.45
C LYS A 297 29.34 22.32 -14.00
N ASP A 298 29.09 23.62 -13.92
CA ASP A 298 30.06 24.61 -13.41
C ASP A 298 30.41 24.33 -11.94
N ARG A 299 29.39 24.06 -11.10
CA ARG A 299 29.60 23.67 -9.70
C ARG A 299 30.43 22.40 -9.56
N LEU A 300 30.13 21.35 -10.34
CA LEU A 300 30.92 20.12 -10.33
C LEU A 300 32.38 20.36 -10.73
N THR A 301 32.61 21.17 -11.76
CA THR A 301 33.96 21.51 -12.24
C THR A 301 34.77 22.26 -11.16
N LYS A 302 34.10 23.04 -10.33
CA LYS A 302 34.69 23.76 -9.20
C LYS A 302 34.77 22.95 -7.89
N GLY A 303 34.30 21.70 -7.88
CA GLY A 303 34.23 20.87 -6.67
C GLY A 303 33.17 21.32 -5.65
N ALA A 304 32.24 22.21 -6.03
CA ALA A 304 31.22 22.76 -5.15
C ALA A 304 29.98 21.82 -5.03
N THR A 305 30.17 20.66 -4.41
CA THR A 305 29.18 19.56 -4.37
C THR A 305 28.12 19.67 -3.28
N ASP A 306 28.21 20.65 -2.39
CA ASP A 306 27.30 20.80 -1.24
C ASP A 306 25.84 20.93 -1.69
N GLY A 307 24.97 20.03 -1.22
CA GLY A 307 23.56 20.00 -1.60
C GLY A 307 23.27 19.55 -3.05
N LEU A 308 24.29 19.10 -3.82
CA LEU A 308 24.08 18.47 -5.13
C LEU A 308 23.68 16.99 -5.02
N ALA A 309 24.19 16.31 -3.99
CA ALA A 309 23.75 14.98 -3.60
C ALA A 309 22.58 15.08 -2.62
N HIS A 310 21.63 14.16 -2.71
CA HIS A 310 20.56 14.05 -1.73
C HIS A 310 21.12 13.47 -0.43
N ALA A 311 20.71 14.04 0.70
CA ALA A 311 20.93 13.40 1.98
C ALA A 311 20.05 12.15 2.07
N VAL A 312 20.63 11.02 2.49
CA VAL A 312 19.85 9.85 2.87
C VAL A 312 19.12 10.21 4.16
N ALA A 313 17.78 10.16 4.13
CA ALA A 313 16.99 10.38 5.34
C ALA A 313 17.33 9.30 6.37
N ASP A 314 17.42 9.70 7.65
CA ASP A 314 17.54 8.72 8.72
C ASP A 314 16.22 7.97 8.86
N HIS A 315 16.31 6.67 8.73
CA HIS A 315 15.20 5.73 8.72
C HIS A 315 15.25 4.78 9.93
N SER A 316 16.11 5.07 10.90
CA SER A 316 16.31 4.25 12.11
C SER A 316 15.04 4.14 12.96
N ASP A 317 14.21 5.19 13.03
CA ASP A 317 12.93 5.17 13.74
C ASP A 317 11.72 4.89 12.83
N SER A 318 11.81 3.83 12.02
CA SER A 318 10.67 3.40 11.20
C SER A 318 9.52 2.89 12.09
N PRO A 319 8.26 3.26 11.83
CA PRO A 319 7.09 2.70 12.53
C PRO A 319 6.80 1.24 12.13
N VAL A 320 7.47 0.73 11.10
CA VAL A 320 7.27 -0.61 10.55
C VAL A 320 8.58 -1.35 10.39
N LEU A 321 8.50 -2.67 10.32
CA LEU A 321 9.62 -3.58 10.12
C LEU A 321 9.54 -4.17 8.70
N PRO A 322 10.58 -4.01 7.87
CA PRO A 322 10.67 -4.76 6.63
C PRO A 322 10.96 -6.23 6.97
N VAL A 323 10.15 -7.14 6.47
CA VAL A 323 10.31 -8.59 6.68
C VAL A 323 10.13 -9.36 5.39
N VAL A 324 10.57 -10.61 5.38
CA VAL A 324 10.29 -11.57 4.31
C VAL A 324 9.39 -12.67 4.86
N VAL A 325 8.37 -13.07 4.08
CA VAL A 325 7.58 -14.27 4.35
C VAL A 325 8.49 -15.48 4.14
N SER A 326 8.95 -16.07 5.22
CA SER A 326 9.89 -17.21 5.21
C SER A 326 9.21 -18.57 5.13
N LYS A 327 7.94 -18.65 5.52
CA LYS A 327 7.13 -19.87 5.46
C LYS A 327 5.66 -19.52 5.19
N VAL A 328 5.01 -20.30 4.33
CA VAL A 328 3.55 -20.30 4.15
C VAL A 328 3.03 -21.73 4.28
N GLU A 329 2.35 -22.01 5.38
CA GLU A 329 1.85 -23.35 5.69
C GLU A 329 0.31 -23.34 5.71
N ALA A 330 -0.32 -23.90 4.68
CA ALA A 330 -1.75 -24.11 4.64
C ALA A 330 -2.14 -25.27 5.58
N MET A 331 -2.42 -24.95 6.85
CA MET A 331 -2.75 -25.94 7.89
C MET A 331 -4.13 -26.57 7.65
N THR A 332 -5.09 -25.81 7.14
CA THR A 332 -6.41 -26.29 6.71
C THR A 332 -6.88 -25.55 5.45
N SER A 333 -8.08 -25.85 4.97
CA SER A 333 -8.72 -25.09 3.89
C SER A 333 -9.04 -23.63 4.25
N GLU A 334 -9.03 -23.31 5.55
CA GLU A 334 -9.41 -21.98 6.06
C GLU A 334 -8.29 -21.30 6.85
N VAL A 335 -7.29 -22.03 7.38
CA VAL A 335 -6.24 -21.45 8.22
C VAL A 335 -4.88 -21.64 7.57
N THR A 336 -4.14 -20.54 7.44
CA THR A 336 -2.75 -20.53 6.97
C THR A 336 -1.85 -19.89 8.02
N LEU A 337 -0.72 -20.54 8.29
CA LEU A 337 0.34 -20.03 9.14
C LEU A 337 1.39 -19.33 8.28
N TYR A 338 1.83 -18.17 8.76
CA TYR A 338 2.89 -17.38 8.13
C TYR A 338 4.03 -17.18 9.12
N GLU A 339 5.26 -17.39 8.65
CA GLU A 339 6.46 -16.99 9.38
C GLU A 339 7.14 -15.81 8.69
N PHE A 340 7.52 -14.80 9.45
CA PHE A 340 8.26 -13.63 8.97
C PHE A 340 9.66 -13.60 9.58
N ARG A 341 10.66 -13.19 8.78
CA ARG A 341 12.05 -13.02 9.24
C ARG A 341 12.63 -11.71 8.77
N ASP A 342 13.70 -11.27 9.42
CA ASP A 342 14.51 -10.16 8.92
C ASP A 342 15.05 -10.53 7.51
N PRO A 343 14.94 -9.63 6.50
CA PRO A 343 15.39 -9.93 5.14
C PRO A 343 16.90 -10.18 5.03
N ASN A 344 17.70 -9.75 6.02
CA ASN A 344 19.14 -9.94 6.09
C ASN A 344 19.55 -11.05 7.09
N GLY A 345 18.58 -11.75 7.68
CA GLY A 345 18.81 -12.86 8.61
C GLY A 345 19.14 -12.45 10.05
N GLY A 346 18.96 -11.18 10.42
CA GLY A 346 19.11 -10.72 11.79
C GLY A 346 17.94 -11.11 12.72
N ASP A 347 18.11 -10.86 14.01
CA ASP A 347 17.04 -11.02 14.99
C ASP A 347 16.01 -9.89 14.85
N LEU A 348 14.74 -10.27 14.93
CA LEU A 348 13.62 -9.34 15.03
C LEU A 348 13.57 -8.69 16.43
N PRO A 349 12.86 -7.55 16.58
CA PRO A 349 12.65 -6.94 17.89
C PRO A 349 12.02 -7.87 18.94
N GLU A 350 12.19 -7.53 20.21
CA GLU A 350 11.55 -8.25 21.30
C GLU A 350 10.04 -7.96 21.33
N TRP A 351 9.26 -8.94 21.79
CA TRP A 351 7.82 -8.83 21.94
C TRP A 351 7.33 -9.64 23.13
N THR A 352 6.12 -9.35 23.60
CA THR A 352 5.51 -10.01 24.76
C THR A 352 4.27 -10.80 24.35
N ALA A 353 4.01 -11.90 25.05
CA ALA A 353 2.85 -12.75 24.78
C ALA A 353 1.54 -11.95 24.81
N GLY A 354 0.65 -12.22 23.84
CA GLY A 354 -0.56 -11.44 23.58
C GLY A 354 -0.40 -10.31 22.55
N ALA A 355 0.82 -10.05 22.06
CA ALA A 355 1.02 -9.06 21.01
C ALA A 355 0.43 -9.50 19.65
N HIS A 356 0.13 -8.51 18.82
CA HIS A 356 -0.26 -8.67 17.42
C HIS A 356 0.64 -7.85 16.49
N LEU A 357 0.58 -8.20 15.20
CA LEU A 357 1.21 -7.46 14.11
C LEU A 357 0.14 -6.85 13.22
N ASP A 358 0.43 -5.67 12.70
CA ASP A 358 -0.36 -5.03 11.67
C ASP A 358 0.24 -5.29 10.31
N ILE A 359 -0.59 -5.75 9.39
CA ILE A 359 -0.17 -6.10 8.04
C ILE A 359 -1.03 -5.35 7.04
N VAL A 360 -0.38 -4.54 6.20
CA VAL A 360 -0.98 -3.96 5.00
C VAL A 360 -1.08 -5.09 3.97
N VAL A 361 -2.26 -5.69 3.84
CA VAL A 361 -2.53 -6.69 2.79
C VAL A 361 -2.70 -6.00 1.43
N ALA A 362 -3.37 -4.84 1.43
CA ALA A 362 -3.54 -3.92 0.31
C ALA A 362 -3.78 -2.50 0.88
N PRO A 363 -3.70 -1.42 0.07
CA PRO A 363 -3.92 -0.05 0.58
C PRO A 363 -5.21 0.15 1.40
N GLU A 364 -6.25 -0.60 1.10
CA GLU A 364 -7.55 -0.60 1.79
C GLU A 364 -7.68 -1.63 2.93
N PHE A 365 -6.70 -2.54 3.06
CA PHE A 365 -6.74 -3.67 4.00
C PHE A 365 -5.52 -3.70 4.92
N LEU A 366 -5.59 -2.92 5.99
CA LEU A 366 -4.73 -3.07 7.16
C LEU A 366 -5.41 -4.00 8.18
N ARG A 367 -4.76 -5.10 8.58
CA ARG A 367 -5.34 -6.12 9.48
C ARG A 367 -4.37 -6.49 10.59
N GLN A 368 -4.92 -6.74 11.76
CA GLN A 368 -4.20 -7.24 12.93
C GLN A 368 -4.25 -8.77 12.95
N PHE A 369 -3.12 -9.38 13.27
CA PHE A 369 -3.04 -10.80 13.54
C PHE A 369 -2.23 -11.05 14.81
N SER A 370 -2.84 -11.67 15.82
CA SER A 370 -2.15 -12.04 17.05
C SER A 370 -1.01 -13.00 16.73
N MET A 371 0.12 -12.78 17.39
CA MET A 371 1.31 -13.58 17.22
C MET A 371 1.12 -14.92 17.94
N SER A 372 1.53 -16.00 17.28
CA SER A 372 1.34 -17.39 17.74
C SER A 372 2.63 -18.13 18.04
N GLY A 373 3.79 -17.47 17.86
CA GLY A 373 5.10 -18.07 18.09
C GLY A 373 5.56 -17.98 19.55
N ASP A 374 6.77 -18.49 19.81
CA ASP A 374 7.48 -18.30 21.07
C ASP A 374 8.09 -16.88 21.14
N PRO A 375 7.73 -16.05 22.13
CA PRO A 375 8.34 -14.73 22.31
C PRO A 375 9.87 -14.73 22.47
N ALA A 376 10.46 -15.85 22.90
CA ALA A 376 11.92 -15.99 23.04
C ALA A 376 12.63 -16.26 21.69
N ASP A 377 11.91 -16.75 20.67
CA ASP A 377 12.49 -16.98 19.34
C ASP A 377 12.43 -15.68 18.52
N ARG A 378 13.54 -14.93 18.53
CA ARG A 378 13.69 -13.69 17.78
C ARG A 378 14.09 -13.90 16.32
N SER A 379 14.37 -15.14 15.91
CA SER A 379 14.73 -15.43 14.53
C SER A 379 13.53 -15.31 13.58
N LYS A 380 12.30 -15.34 14.12
CA LYS A 380 11.06 -15.28 13.35
C LYS A 380 9.88 -14.75 14.16
N TYR A 381 8.94 -14.12 13.47
CA TYR A 381 7.57 -13.92 13.98
C TYR A 381 6.62 -14.90 13.31
N GLN A 382 5.57 -15.31 14.02
CA GLN A 382 4.57 -16.26 13.51
C GLN A 382 3.16 -15.75 13.76
N ILE A 383 2.27 -15.92 12.78
CA ILE A 383 0.83 -15.64 12.90
C ILE A 383 0.00 -16.75 12.25
N GLY A 384 -1.26 -16.89 12.68
CA GLY A 384 -2.28 -17.68 12.01
C GLY A 384 -3.39 -16.81 11.44
N VAL A 385 -3.76 -17.04 10.18
CA VAL A 385 -4.78 -16.24 9.48
C VAL A 385 -5.94 -17.14 9.06
N LEU A 386 -7.12 -16.89 9.63
CA LEU A 386 -8.38 -17.49 9.19
C LEU A 386 -8.90 -16.78 7.93
N ARG A 387 -9.30 -17.56 6.93
CA ARG A 387 -9.91 -17.10 5.69
C ARG A 387 -11.41 -16.89 5.90
N GLU A 388 -11.82 -15.63 5.91
CA GLU A 388 -13.23 -15.26 6.07
C GLU A 388 -13.87 -15.00 4.71
N GLU A 389 -14.80 -15.86 4.29
CA GLU A 389 -15.47 -15.72 2.99
C GLU A 389 -16.44 -14.52 2.96
N GLY A 390 -17.15 -14.28 4.07
CA GLY A 390 -18.09 -13.17 4.23
C GLY A 390 -17.47 -11.87 4.76
N GLY A 391 -16.15 -11.82 4.94
CA GLY A 391 -15.45 -10.63 5.45
C GLY A 391 -15.23 -9.56 4.38
N ARG A 392 -14.58 -8.44 4.77
CA ARG A 392 -14.23 -7.31 3.87
C ARG A 392 -13.22 -7.63 2.76
N GLY A 393 -12.72 -8.87 2.67
CA GLY A 393 -11.80 -9.32 1.61
C GLY A 393 -10.31 -9.41 1.99
N GLY A 394 -9.87 -8.78 3.09
CA GLY A 394 -8.47 -8.75 3.50
C GLY A 394 -7.85 -10.15 3.73
N SER A 395 -8.50 -11.02 4.49
CA SER A 395 -7.98 -12.39 4.75
C SER A 395 -7.93 -13.25 3.48
N ARG A 396 -8.96 -13.17 2.63
CA ARG A 396 -8.99 -13.83 1.31
C ARG A 396 -7.84 -13.38 0.43
N LEU A 397 -7.56 -12.08 0.40
CA LEU A 397 -6.50 -11.52 -0.41
C LEU A 397 -5.13 -11.95 0.11
N MET A 398 -4.92 -11.95 1.44
CA MET A 398 -3.68 -12.42 2.05
C MET A 398 -3.37 -13.87 1.68
N HIS A 399 -4.35 -14.77 1.83
CA HIS A 399 -4.26 -16.18 1.41
C HIS A 399 -3.90 -16.36 -0.08
N ARG A 400 -4.24 -15.40 -0.93
CA ARG A 400 -3.96 -15.47 -2.37
C ARG A 400 -2.59 -14.92 -2.75
N ILE A 401 -2.12 -13.87 -2.08
CA ILE A 401 -0.97 -13.09 -2.55
C ILE A 401 0.28 -13.23 -1.67
N PHE A 402 0.15 -13.66 -0.41
CA PHE A 402 1.30 -13.86 0.47
C PHE A 402 1.90 -15.23 0.19
N THR A 403 3.07 -15.22 -0.43
CA THR A 403 3.83 -16.40 -0.83
C THR A 403 5.24 -16.34 -0.22
N GLU A 404 5.89 -17.49 -0.07
CA GLU A 404 7.27 -17.53 0.43
C GLU A 404 8.20 -16.66 -0.42
N GLY A 405 9.12 -15.96 0.24
CA GLY A 405 10.03 -14.99 -0.38
C GLY A 405 9.41 -13.59 -0.61
N ARG A 406 8.10 -13.41 -0.41
CA ARG A 406 7.47 -12.09 -0.53
C ARG A 406 8.00 -11.16 0.56
N ARG A 407 8.49 -9.98 0.15
CA ARG A 407 8.86 -8.91 1.08
C ARG A 407 7.62 -8.11 1.44
N VAL A 408 7.42 -7.88 2.73
CA VAL A 408 6.29 -7.13 3.27
C VAL A 408 6.77 -6.21 4.38
N PHE A 409 5.94 -5.24 4.73
CA PHE A 409 6.16 -4.41 5.90
C PHE A 409 5.06 -4.73 6.91
N ILE A 410 5.49 -4.93 8.15
CA ILE A 410 4.61 -5.19 9.30
C ILE A 410 4.82 -4.11 10.35
N SER A 411 3.86 -3.86 11.23
CA SER A 411 4.13 -3.01 12.39
C SER A 411 5.22 -3.61 13.29
N LYS A 412 5.80 -2.78 14.16
CA LYS A 412 6.40 -3.30 15.40
C LYS A 412 5.31 -4.05 16.20
N PRO A 413 5.64 -5.06 17.01
CA PRO A 413 4.67 -5.77 17.84
C PRO A 413 3.92 -4.81 18.78
N ILE A 414 2.59 -4.92 18.81
CA ILE A 414 1.71 -4.10 19.67
C ILE A 414 0.96 -5.05 20.60
N ASN A 415 0.94 -4.77 21.90
CA ASN A 415 0.26 -5.63 22.87
C ASN A 415 -0.86 -4.89 23.61
N HIS A 416 -2.11 -5.26 23.31
CA HIS A 416 -3.30 -4.81 24.04
C HIS A 416 -3.90 -5.93 24.90
N PHE A 417 -3.29 -7.10 24.91
CA PHE A 417 -3.73 -8.27 25.66
C PHE A 417 -2.58 -8.85 26.49
N PRO A 418 -1.95 -8.02 27.36
CA PRO A 418 -0.74 -8.42 28.07
C PRO A 418 -1.02 -9.54 29.07
N LEU A 419 -0.08 -10.48 29.16
CA LEU A 419 -0.09 -11.51 30.17
C LEU A 419 0.38 -10.96 31.52
N ASP A 420 -0.44 -11.15 32.56
CA ASP A 420 -0.04 -10.96 33.96
C ASP A 420 0.84 -12.12 34.42
N GLU A 421 2.14 -11.87 34.48
CA GLU A 421 3.15 -12.86 34.90
C GLU A 421 3.19 -13.06 36.43
N THR A 422 2.42 -12.29 37.20
CA THR A 422 2.35 -12.43 38.66
C THR A 422 1.23 -13.36 39.13
N ALA A 423 0.40 -13.84 38.19
CA ALA A 423 -0.68 -14.78 38.48
C ALA A 423 -0.14 -16.08 39.10
N THR A 424 -0.84 -16.59 40.11
CA THR A 424 -0.51 -17.87 40.76
C THR A 424 -0.97 -19.07 39.94
N ARG A 425 -1.94 -18.87 39.03
CA ARG A 425 -2.36 -19.82 38.00
C ARG A 425 -3.05 -19.11 36.85
N THR A 426 -2.77 -19.53 35.62
CA THR A 426 -3.39 -18.96 34.41
C THR A 426 -4.22 -19.99 33.65
N ILE A 427 -5.45 -19.63 33.30
CA ILE A 427 -6.36 -20.46 32.51
C ILE A 427 -6.54 -19.82 31.14
N LEU A 428 -6.02 -20.48 30.11
CA LEU A 428 -6.03 -20.01 28.72
C LEU A 428 -7.17 -20.68 27.95
N MET A 429 -8.12 -19.89 27.43
CA MET A 429 -9.34 -20.38 26.77
C MET A 429 -9.38 -19.88 25.30
N GLY A 430 -8.94 -20.72 24.36
CA GLY A 430 -8.91 -20.38 22.94
C GLY A 430 -10.08 -21.00 22.15
N GLY A 431 -10.80 -20.18 21.39
CA GLY A 431 -11.88 -20.62 20.49
C GLY A 431 -11.54 -20.40 19.01
N GLY A 432 -11.48 -21.47 18.21
CA GLY A 432 -11.21 -21.37 16.77
C GLY A 432 -9.82 -20.76 16.47
N ILE A 433 -9.77 -19.63 15.76
CA ILE A 433 -8.50 -18.93 15.50
C ILE A 433 -8.01 -18.12 16.70
N GLY A 434 -8.87 -17.85 17.70
CA GLY A 434 -8.49 -17.18 18.97
C GLY A 434 -7.50 -17.97 19.85
N ILE A 435 -7.07 -19.14 19.39
CA ILE A 435 -5.97 -19.91 19.99
C ILE A 435 -4.60 -19.22 19.82
N THR A 436 -4.43 -18.34 18.84
CA THR A 436 -3.12 -17.74 18.51
C THR A 436 -2.48 -16.98 19.68
N PRO A 437 -3.12 -16.00 20.34
CA PRO A 437 -2.51 -15.33 21.51
C PRO A 437 -2.31 -16.29 22.69
N MET A 438 -3.15 -17.33 22.82
CA MET A 438 -3.03 -18.32 23.89
C MET A 438 -1.76 -19.17 23.74
N ILE A 439 -1.34 -19.50 22.52
CA ILE A 439 -0.10 -20.24 22.26
C ILE A 439 1.12 -19.42 22.71
N ALA A 440 1.16 -18.13 22.37
CA ALA A 440 2.23 -17.24 22.80
C ALA A 440 2.29 -17.11 24.33
N MET A 441 1.13 -17.03 25.00
CA MET A 441 1.04 -17.03 26.46
C MET A 441 1.52 -18.34 27.08
N ALA A 442 1.15 -19.49 26.50
CA ALA A 442 1.60 -20.80 26.96
C ALA A 442 3.13 -20.94 26.88
N HIS A 443 3.75 -20.50 25.77
CA HIS A 443 5.22 -20.43 25.67
C HIS A 443 5.84 -19.60 26.79
N ARG A 444 5.31 -18.39 27.04
CA ARG A 444 5.85 -17.51 28.08
C ARG A 444 5.69 -18.11 29.47
N LEU A 445 4.52 -18.68 29.79
CA LEU A 445 4.24 -19.28 31.10
C LEU A 445 5.11 -20.50 31.37
N ASP A 446 5.34 -21.35 30.36
CA ASP A 446 6.25 -22.48 30.46
C ASP A 446 7.70 -22.03 30.69
N ALA A 447 8.17 -21.03 29.94
CA ALA A 447 9.52 -20.48 30.06
C ALA A 447 9.81 -19.90 31.47
N ILE A 448 8.82 -19.34 32.15
CA ILE A 448 8.95 -18.85 33.53
C ILE A 448 8.56 -19.88 34.60
N GLY A 449 8.14 -21.09 34.22
CA GLY A 449 7.73 -22.15 35.14
C GLY A 449 6.41 -21.90 35.86
N ALA A 450 5.51 -21.07 35.32
CA ALA A 450 4.21 -20.75 35.91
C ALA A 450 3.19 -21.90 35.77
N ASP A 451 2.23 -21.98 36.70
CA ASP A 451 1.12 -22.93 36.62
C ASP A 451 0.08 -22.43 35.61
N PHE A 452 -0.26 -23.28 34.63
CA PHE A 452 -1.27 -22.95 33.63
C PHE A 452 -1.91 -24.18 33.01
N VAL A 453 -3.09 -23.97 32.45
CA VAL A 453 -3.79 -24.93 31.57
C VAL A 453 -4.29 -24.22 30.33
N LEU A 454 -4.29 -24.93 29.20
CA LEU A 454 -4.79 -24.41 27.94
C LEU A 454 -5.96 -25.28 27.45
N HIS A 455 -7.08 -24.64 27.17
CA HIS A 455 -8.27 -25.27 26.59
C HIS A 455 -8.50 -24.74 25.18
N TYR A 456 -8.42 -25.63 24.18
CA TYR A 456 -8.66 -25.29 22.79
C TYR A 456 -10.01 -25.83 22.31
N SER A 457 -10.95 -24.94 21.99
CA SER A 457 -12.29 -25.31 21.52
C SER A 457 -12.45 -25.05 20.02
N VAL A 458 -12.86 -26.07 19.28
CA VAL A 458 -13.06 -26.01 17.82
C VAL A 458 -14.35 -26.68 17.40
N LYS A 459 -14.84 -26.32 16.21
CA LYS A 459 -16.01 -26.98 15.61
C LYS A 459 -15.68 -28.42 15.20
N SER A 460 -14.66 -28.57 14.35
CA SER A 460 -14.20 -29.86 13.82
C SER A 460 -12.67 -29.91 13.81
N ARG A 461 -12.09 -31.11 13.82
CA ARG A 461 -10.62 -31.28 13.67
C ARG A 461 -10.12 -30.80 12.32
N ALA A 462 -10.89 -31.02 11.25
CA ALA A 462 -10.52 -30.65 9.89
C ALA A 462 -10.32 -29.13 9.69
N LEU A 463 -10.94 -28.30 10.53
CA LEU A 463 -10.82 -26.85 10.49
C LEU A 463 -9.89 -26.29 11.58
N ALA A 464 -9.33 -27.15 12.43
CA ALA A 464 -8.47 -26.77 13.56
C ALA A 464 -7.00 -26.71 13.13
N GLY A 465 -6.54 -25.54 12.68
CA GLY A 465 -5.19 -25.40 12.11
C GLY A 465 -4.03 -25.68 13.07
N TYR A 466 -4.21 -25.49 14.38
CA TYR A 466 -3.10 -25.58 15.35
C TYR A 466 -2.96 -26.93 16.06
N LEU A 467 -3.69 -27.99 15.67
CA LEU A 467 -3.62 -29.27 16.38
C LEU A 467 -2.21 -29.86 16.40
N ASP A 468 -1.54 -29.91 15.24
CA ASP A 468 -0.19 -30.46 15.13
C ASP A 468 0.85 -29.56 15.82
N HIS A 469 0.63 -28.24 15.79
CA HIS A 469 1.49 -27.25 16.44
C HIS A 469 1.34 -27.24 17.97
N LEU A 470 0.19 -27.63 18.51
CA LEU A 470 -0.05 -27.76 19.95
C LEU A 470 0.49 -29.08 20.54
N ALA A 471 0.77 -30.07 19.70
CA ALA A 471 1.26 -31.39 20.11
C ALA A 471 2.79 -31.47 20.25
N GLN A 472 3.52 -30.43 19.83
CA GLN A 472 4.99 -30.39 19.76
C GLN A 472 5.69 -29.69 20.94
N PRO A 473 5.18 -28.58 21.50
CA PRO A 473 5.85 -27.85 22.56
C PRO A 473 5.98 -28.69 23.86
N PRO A 474 6.98 -28.39 24.72
CA PRO A 474 7.19 -29.13 25.97
C PRO A 474 6.01 -29.07 26.95
N TRP A 475 5.10 -28.11 26.76
CA TRP A 475 3.90 -27.92 27.55
C TRP A 475 2.64 -28.57 26.94
N SER A 476 2.78 -29.42 25.90
CA SER A 476 1.66 -30.10 25.23
C SER A 476 0.70 -30.82 26.18
N ASP A 477 1.24 -31.33 27.29
CA ASP A 477 0.53 -32.11 28.31
C ASP A 477 -0.50 -31.27 29.07
N ARG A 478 -0.37 -29.94 29.00
CA ARG A 478 -1.27 -28.95 29.63
C ARG A 478 -2.41 -28.53 28.70
N VAL A 479 -2.47 -29.07 27.47
CA VAL A 479 -3.46 -28.75 26.45
C VAL A 479 -4.63 -29.73 26.51
N THR A 480 -5.85 -29.21 26.62
CA THR A 480 -7.08 -30.00 26.45
C THR A 480 -7.85 -29.49 25.23
N VAL A 481 -8.06 -30.37 24.24
CA VAL A 481 -8.81 -30.04 23.01
C VAL A 481 -10.27 -30.48 23.15
N HIS A 482 -11.18 -29.58 22.78
CA HIS A 482 -12.63 -29.79 22.76
C HIS A 482 -13.11 -29.65 21.32
N VAL A 483 -13.50 -30.77 20.71
CA VAL A 483 -14.00 -30.83 19.33
C VAL A 483 -15.51 -31.02 19.33
N SER A 484 -16.20 -30.02 18.77
CA SER A 484 -17.64 -29.95 18.89
C SER A 484 -18.38 -31.07 18.16
N ASP A 485 -17.91 -31.41 16.97
CA ASP A 485 -18.47 -32.46 16.11
C ASP A 485 -18.16 -33.87 16.65
N GLU A 486 -17.25 -34.01 17.61
CA GLU A 486 -16.93 -35.26 18.33
C GLU A 486 -17.70 -35.38 19.65
N GLY A 487 -18.67 -34.49 19.90
CA GLY A 487 -19.49 -34.51 21.10
C GLY A 487 -18.81 -34.00 22.37
N THR A 488 -17.62 -33.40 22.26
CA THR A 488 -16.92 -32.79 23.40
C THR A 488 -17.15 -31.27 23.42
N ARG A 489 -17.13 -30.68 24.61
CA ARG A 489 -17.23 -29.22 24.85
C ARG A 489 -16.45 -28.87 26.10
N ALA A 490 -15.80 -27.70 26.08
CA ALA A 490 -15.31 -27.10 27.31
C ALA A 490 -16.52 -26.78 28.20
N ASP A 491 -16.41 -27.08 29.49
CA ASP A 491 -17.38 -26.69 30.52
C ASP A 491 -16.73 -25.59 31.37
N PRO A 492 -16.94 -24.30 31.05
CA PRO A 492 -16.30 -23.21 31.76
C PRO A 492 -16.64 -23.19 33.26
N ALA A 493 -17.85 -23.59 33.65
CA ALA A 493 -18.26 -23.63 35.05
C ALA A 493 -17.42 -24.64 35.84
N ARG A 494 -17.16 -25.81 35.26
CA ARG A 494 -16.27 -26.80 35.87
C ARG A 494 -14.81 -26.35 35.85
N ILE A 495 -14.32 -25.87 34.71
CA ILE A 495 -12.91 -25.49 34.52
C ILE A 495 -12.52 -24.33 35.45
N LEU A 496 -13.41 -23.35 35.61
CA LEU A 496 -13.18 -22.13 36.40
C LEU A 496 -13.66 -22.26 37.85
N SER A 497 -14.12 -23.44 38.27
CA SER A 497 -14.55 -23.66 39.65
C SER A 497 -13.39 -23.56 40.64
N GLY A 498 -13.69 -23.09 41.86
CA GLY A 498 -12.72 -23.09 42.95
C GLY A 498 -11.63 -22.04 42.84
N TYR A 499 -11.97 -20.85 42.32
CA TYR A 499 -11.11 -19.66 42.28
C TYR A 499 -10.29 -19.51 43.58
N ARG A 500 -9.01 -19.15 43.41
CA ARG A 500 -8.10 -18.76 44.48
C ARG A 500 -7.46 -17.43 44.11
N ASP A 501 -7.08 -16.66 45.13
CA ASP A 501 -6.41 -15.38 44.90
C ASP A 501 -5.19 -15.53 43.98
N GLY A 502 -5.14 -14.66 42.98
CA GLY A 502 -4.11 -14.66 41.93
C GLY A 502 -4.39 -15.58 40.75
N TRP A 503 -5.55 -16.23 40.65
CA TRP A 503 -5.94 -16.97 39.44
C TRP A 503 -6.46 -16.02 38.36
N HIS A 504 -5.97 -16.16 37.13
CA HIS A 504 -6.37 -15.34 35.99
C HIS A 504 -6.94 -16.21 34.87
N VAL A 505 -7.94 -15.68 34.16
CA VAL A 505 -8.50 -16.31 32.95
C VAL A 505 -8.31 -15.38 31.75
N TYR A 506 -7.82 -15.95 30.66
CA TYR A 506 -7.67 -15.27 29.37
C TYR A 506 -8.54 -15.99 28.34
N THR A 507 -9.31 -15.24 27.56
CA THR A 507 -10.18 -15.81 26.53
C THR A 507 -10.10 -15.05 25.22
N CYS A 508 -10.07 -15.78 24.10
CA CYS A 508 -10.17 -15.20 22.77
C CYS A 508 -10.87 -16.18 21.82
N GLY A 509 -11.80 -15.69 21.01
CA GLY A 509 -12.56 -16.51 20.06
C GLY A 509 -13.88 -15.84 19.66
N PRO A 510 -14.87 -16.61 19.17
CA PRO A 510 -16.19 -16.08 18.87
C PRO A 510 -16.87 -15.47 20.11
N ASP A 511 -17.65 -14.40 19.93
CA ASP A 511 -18.30 -13.66 21.02
C ASP A 511 -19.05 -14.56 22.01
N ARG A 512 -19.91 -15.47 21.50
CA ARG A 512 -20.65 -16.42 22.33
C ARG A 512 -19.75 -17.30 23.20
N PHE A 513 -18.58 -17.68 22.71
CA PHE A 513 -17.61 -18.48 23.46
C PHE A 513 -16.97 -17.64 24.56
N MET A 514 -16.49 -16.45 24.24
CA MET A 514 -15.85 -15.57 25.22
C MET A 514 -16.81 -15.14 26.32
N LYS A 515 -18.05 -14.76 25.97
CA LYS A 515 -19.09 -14.43 26.93
C LYS A 515 -19.36 -15.57 27.91
N ALA A 516 -19.48 -16.81 27.41
CA ALA A 516 -19.70 -17.98 28.27
C ALA A 516 -18.54 -18.22 29.26
N VAL A 517 -17.29 -17.95 28.86
CA VAL A 517 -16.12 -18.04 29.73
C VAL A 517 -16.15 -16.94 30.80
N LEU A 518 -16.40 -15.69 30.41
CA LEU A 518 -16.40 -14.54 31.33
C LEU A 518 -17.56 -14.58 32.33
N ASP A 519 -18.76 -14.95 31.88
CA ASP A 519 -19.94 -15.13 32.73
C ASP A 519 -19.69 -16.22 33.77
N ALA A 520 -19.03 -17.32 33.38
CA ALA A 520 -18.64 -18.39 34.31
C ALA A 520 -17.56 -17.93 35.29
N ALA A 521 -16.54 -17.20 34.83
CA ALA A 521 -15.50 -16.64 35.69
C ALA A 521 -16.08 -15.71 36.76
N GLU A 522 -16.98 -14.81 36.37
CA GLU A 522 -17.68 -13.92 37.29
C GLU A 522 -18.44 -14.69 38.36
N LYS A 523 -19.22 -15.68 37.93
CA LYS A 523 -20.06 -16.50 38.80
C LYS A 523 -19.24 -17.32 39.80
N HIS A 524 -17.99 -17.63 39.47
CA HIS A 524 -17.05 -18.35 40.32
C HIS A 524 -16.09 -17.43 41.11
N GLY A 525 -16.30 -16.12 41.07
CA GLY A 525 -15.63 -15.16 41.96
C GLY A 525 -14.33 -14.57 41.42
N PHE A 526 -14.02 -14.73 40.13
CA PHE A 526 -12.89 -14.02 39.53
C PHE A 526 -13.16 -12.51 39.54
N PRO A 527 -12.27 -11.68 40.12
CA PRO A 527 -12.43 -10.23 40.10
C PRO A 527 -12.21 -9.68 38.69
N ASP A 528 -12.72 -8.48 38.42
CA ASP A 528 -12.61 -7.83 37.09
C ASP A 528 -11.19 -7.81 36.51
N PRO A 529 -10.13 -7.46 37.28
CA PRO A 529 -8.75 -7.44 36.78
C PRO A 529 -8.17 -8.83 36.47
N ALA A 530 -8.83 -9.92 36.88
CA ALA A 530 -8.41 -11.29 36.61
C ALA A 530 -9.10 -11.92 35.38
N ARG A 531 -9.97 -11.15 34.70
CA ARG A 531 -10.75 -11.60 33.55
C ARG A 531 -10.32 -10.83 32.30
N HIS A 532 -9.55 -11.48 31.45
CA HIS A 532 -8.91 -10.87 30.29
C HIS A 532 -9.54 -11.39 29.01
N LEU A 533 -9.81 -10.52 28.04
CA LEU A 533 -10.33 -10.91 26.73
C LEU A 533 -9.77 -10.08 25.57
N GLU A 534 -9.76 -10.63 24.36
CA GLU A 534 -9.42 -9.94 23.11
C GLU A 534 -10.44 -10.26 22.01
N TYR A 535 -10.97 -9.23 21.34
CA TYR A 535 -11.90 -9.37 20.21
C TYR A 535 -11.17 -9.32 18.87
N PHE A 536 -11.40 -10.30 18.00
CA PHE A 536 -10.92 -10.29 16.61
C PHE A 536 -11.89 -9.64 15.63
N SER A 537 -13.18 -9.66 15.95
CA SER A 537 -14.25 -9.07 15.16
C SER A 537 -15.13 -8.20 16.05
N VAL A 538 -15.75 -7.18 15.46
CA VAL A 538 -16.79 -6.38 16.12
C VAL A 538 -17.92 -7.32 16.54
N ALA A 539 -18.35 -7.24 17.80
CA ALA A 539 -19.50 -8.01 18.28
C ALA A 539 -20.80 -7.55 17.57
N ASP A 540 -21.85 -8.37 17.59
CA ASP A 540 -23.18 -7.93 17.11
C ASP A 540 -23.64 -6.76 17.98
N LEU A 541 -23.54 -5.55 17.41
CA LEU A 541 -23.88 -4.30 18.08
C LEU A 541 -25.38 -4.04 18.01
N PRO A 542 -25.99 -3.45 19.06
CA PRO A 542 -27.34 -2.91 18.94
C PRO A 542 -27.41 -1.82 17.86
N GLU A 543 -28.56 -1.65 17.21
CA GLU A 543 -28.77 -0.53 16.29
C GLU A 543 -28.64 0.80 17.04
N TYR A 544 -27.51 1.49 16.83
CA TYR A 544 -27.29 2.81 17.39
C TYR A 544 -27.93 3.88 16.51
N GLN A 545 -28.57 4.87 17.14
CA GLN A 545 -29.00 6.08 16.45
C GLN A 545 -27.88 7.13 16.49
N ASN A 546 -27.43 7.57 15.32
CA ASN A 546 -26.41 8.62 15.24
C ASN A 546 -27.04 10.01 15.25
N HIS A 547 -26.46 10.90 16.05
CA HIS A 547 -26.81 12.32 16.06
C HIS A 547 -25.58 13.18 15.76
N PRO A 548 -25.76 14.36 15.14
CA PRO A 548 -24.68 15.32 14.98
C PRO A 548 -24.22 15.84 16.34
N PHE A 549 -22.92 16.15 16.45
CA PHE A 549 -22.30 16.68 17.66
C PHE A 549 -21.07 17.54 17.31
N THR A 550 -20.51 18.22 18.31
CA THR A 550 -19.33 19.08 18.14
C THR A 550 -18.13 18.49 18.89
N LEU A 551 -16.99 18.38 18.20
CA LEU A 551 -15.69 18.15 18.82
C LEU A 551 -15.01 19.50 19.10
N ARG A 552 -14.69 19.76 20.37
CA ARG A 552 -13.87 20.92 20.77
C ARG A 552 -12.43 20.48 20.98
N LEU A 553 -11.50 21.15 20.32
CA LEU A 553 -10.07 20.85 20.39
C LEU A 553 -9.41 21.78 21.41
N ALA A 554 -9.06 21.25 22.59
CA ALA A 554 -8.62 22.04 23.73
C ALA A 554 -7.34 22.86 23.46
N ARG A 555 -6.43 22.42 22.58
CA ARG A 555 -5.15 23.09 22.32
C ARG A 555 -5.25 24.16 21.23
N SER A 556 -6.18 23.99 20.29
CA SER A 556 -6.34 24.91 19.16
C SER A 556 -7.57 25.81 19.27
N ASP A 557 -8.41 25.61 20.29
CA ASP A 557 -9.68 26.33 20.52
C ASP A 557 -10.58 26.33 19.26
N ARG A 558 -10.61 25.18 18.57
CA ARG A 558 -11.41 24.96 17.36
C ARG A 558 -12.58 24.04 17.67
N ASP A 559 -13.75 24.43 17.18
CA ASP A 559 -14.95 23.59 17.18
C ASP A 559 -15.13 22.96 15.79
N ILE A 560 -15.13 21.62 15.75
CA ILE A 560 -15.29 20.82 14.54
C ILE A 560 -16.66 20.14 14.57
N PRO A 561 -17.57 20.46 13.61
CA PRO A 561 -18.85 19.78 13.52
C PRO A 561 -18.66 18.37 12.95
N VAL A 562 -19.28 17.39 13.61
CA VAL A 562 -19.31 15.98 13.18
C VAL A 562 -20.74 15.63 12.78
N ALA A 563 -20.94 15.27 11.51
CA ALA A 563 -22.26 14.89 10.99
C ALA A 563 -22.72 13.52 11.51
N ALA A 564 -24.01 13.19 11.34
CA ALA A 564 -24.58 11.92 11.82
C ALA A 564 -24.04 10.69 11.06
N ASP A 565 -23.68 10.89 9.80
CA ASP A 565 -23.11 9.92 8.85
C ASP A 565 -21.57 9.97 8.79
N GLU A 566 -20.95 10.84 9.60
CA GLU A 566 -19.50 11.06 9.63
C GLU A 566 -18.92 10.59 10.97
N SER A 567 -17.72 9.99 10.94
CA SER A 567 -16.96 9.68 12.16
C SER A 567 -16.20 10.92 12.66
N ALA A 568 -15.84 10.94 13.94
CA ALA A 568 -15.02 12.03 14.48
C ALA A 568 -13.64 12.12 13.80
N THR A 569 -13.06 10.97 13.42
CA THR A 569 -11.80 10.91 12.67
C THR A 569 -11.90 11.52 11.26
N ASP A 570 -13.00 11.27 10.54
CA ASP A 570 -13.20 11.82 9.19
C ASP A 570 -13.40 13.34 9.25
N ALA A 571 -14.16 13.81 10.24
CA ALA A 571 -14.38 15.24 10.47
C ALA A 571 -13.06 15.98 10.75
N LEU A 572 -12.15 15.39 11.54
CA LEU A 572 -10.82 15.95 11.81
C LEU A 572 -9.95 15.99 10.55
N ALA A 573 -9.90 14.88 9.79
CA ALA A 573 -9.13 14.77 8.56
C ALA A 573 -9.58 15.80 7.50
N ARG A 574 -10.90 15.97 7.32
CA ARG A 574 -11.50 16.99 6.44
C ARG A 574 -11.07 18.42 6.81
N ASN A 575 -10.73 18.65 8.06
CA ASN A 575 -10.28 19.95 8.59
C ASN A 575 -8.76 20.06 8.70
N GLY A 576 -8.00 19.15 8.07
CA GLY A 576 -6.55 19.14 8.03
C GLY A 576 -5.88 18.77 9.35
N ILE A 577 -6.62 18.16 10.29
CA ILE A 577 -6.09 17.75 11.60
C ILE A 577 -5.73 16.27 11.53
N ALA A 578 -4.44 15.99 11.73
CA ALA A 578 -3.93 14.63 11.72
C ALA A 578 -4.27 13.92 13.03
N VAL A 579 -4.89 12.75 12.91
CA VAL A 579 -5.06 11.76 13.99
C VAL A 579 -4.68 10.42 13.41
N ASP A 580 -3.96 9.60 14.18
CA ASP A 580 -3.65 8.24 13.75
C ASP A 580 -4.93 7.40 13.73
N VAL A 581 -5.25 6.84 12.56
CA VAL A 581 -6.41 5.97 12.35
C VAL A 581 -5.96 4.70 11.66
N LYS A 582 -6.50 3.57 12.10
CA LYS A 582 -6.05 2.25 11.67
C LYS A 582 -7.20 1.33 11.26
N CYS A 583 -8.00 0.84 12.23
CA CYS A 583 -9.10 -0.10 11.91
C CYS A 583 -10.40 0.57 11.47
N SER A 584 -10.64 1.80 11.94
CA SER A 584 -11.93 2.49 11.86
C SER A 584 -13.13 1.72 12.43
N ASP A 585 -12.92 0.65 13.21
CA ASP A 585 -13.96 -0.24 13.75
C ASP A 585 -13.98 -0.28 15.30
N GLY A 586 -13.19 0.57 15.98
CA GLY A 586 -13.15 0.59 17.45
C GLY A 586 -12.39 -0.57 18.12
N LEU A 587 -11.64 -1.36 17.34
CA LEU A 587 -10.94 -2.57 17.80
C LEU A 587 -9.44 -2.39 18.08
N CYS A 588 -8.81 -1.36 17.52
CA CYS A 588 -7.35 -1.24 17.57
C CYS A 588 -6.80 -0.22 18.57
N GLY A 589 -7.64 0.68 19.10
CA GLY A 589 -7.22 1.73 20.02
C GLY A 589 -6.32 2.84 19.47
N VAL A 590 -5.90 2.82 18.19
CA VAL A 590 -4.94 3.79 17.64
C VAL A 590 -5.47 5.22 17.64
N CYS A 591 -6.75 5.43 17.31
CA CYS A 591 -7.38 6.76 17.37
C CYS A 591 -7.84 7.15 18.79
N LYS A 592 -7.16 6.64 19.83
CA LYS A 592 -7.41 7.02 21.22
C LYS A 592 -6.99 8.47 21.43
N CYS A 593 -7.89 9.26 22.01
CA CYS A 593 -7.63 10.63 22.38
C CYS A 593 -8.00 10.85 23.86
N GLY A 594 -7.36 11.83 24.51
CA GLY A 594 -7.71 12.24 25.86
C GLY A 594 -9.07 12.94 25.87
N LEU A 595 -9.96 12.52 26.79
CA LEU A 595 -11.25 13.16 27.01
C LEU A 595 -11.07 14.24 28.09
N VAL A 596 -11.29 15.49 27.73
CA VAL A 596 -11.20 16.64 28.66
C VAL A 596 -12.55 16.89 29.34
N SER A 597 -13.63 16.95 28.55
CA SER A 597 -14.98 17.17 29.05
C SER A 597 -16.05 16.66 28.07
N GLY A 598 -17.30 16.52 28.54
CA GLY A 598 -18.42 16.04 27.74
C GLY A 598 -18.77 14.57 27.97
N ALA A 599 -20.02 14.20 27.70
CA ALA A 599 -20.51 12.83 27.86
C ALA A 599 -20.35 12.04 26.55
N VAL A 600 -19.68 10.89 26.61
CA VAL A 600 -19.35 10.05 25.45
C VAL A 600 -20.15 8.76 25.48
N GLU A 601 -20.73 8.39 24.34
CA GLU A 601 -21.21 7.04 24.08
C GLU A 601 -20.05 6.22 23.51
N HIS A 602 -19.46 5.38 24.37
CA HIS A 602 -18.35 4.51 24.00
C HIS A 602 -18.84 3.34 23.16
N ARG A 603 -18.34 3.27 21.92
CA ARG A 603 -18.66 2.20 20.97
C ARG A 603 -17.43 1.35 20.60
N ASP A 604 -16.36 1.49 21.38
CA ASP A 604 -15.12 0.74 21.23
C ASP A 604 -15.06 -0.48 22.14
N PHE A 605 -14.18 -1.42 21.79
CA PHE A 605 -14.00 -2.69 22.50
C PHE A 605 -12.62 -2.81 23.18
N VAL A 606 -11.90 -1.70 23.30
CA VAL A 606 -10.49 -1.69 23.75
C VAL A 606 -10.29 -0.95 25.06
N LEU A 607 -11.12 0.06 25.36
CA LEU A 607 -10.99 0.81 26.60
C LEU A 607 -11.69 0.09 27.74
N SER A 608 -10.98 -0.11 28.85
CA SER A 608 -11.58 -0.54 30.12
C SER A 608 -12.52 0.53 30.68
N ASN A 609 -13.41 0.14 31.60
CA ASN A 609 -14.32 1.10 32.26
C ASN A 609 -13.58 2.27 32.92
N ALA A 610 -12.38 2.02 33.48
CA ALA A 610 -11.55 3.06 34.06
C ALA A 610 -10.96 4.01 32.98
N GLN A 611 -10.53 3.47 31.83
CA GLN A 611 -10.00 4.28 30.73
C GLN A 611 -11.07 5.12 30.04
N ARG A 612 -12.31 4.62 29.94
CA ARG A 612 -13.45 5.36 29.36
C ARG A 612 -13.77 6.66 30.10
N ALA A 613 -13.35 6.80 31.37
CA ALA A 613 -13.52 8.03 32.13
C ALA A 613 -12.60 9.17 31.67
N THR A 614 -11.47 8.86 31.00
CA THR A 614 -10.43 9.84 30.67
C THR A 614 -9.99 9.80 29.20
N SER A 615 -10.55 8.90 28.40
CA SER A 615 -10.15 8.71 27.00
C SER A 615 -11.33 8.20 26.16
N LEU A 616 -11.28 8.47 24.86
CA LEU A 616 -12.25 7.96 23.88
C LEU A 616 -11.56 7.50 22.60
N ILE A 617 -12.21 6.59 21.86
CA ILE A 617 -11.77 6.12 20.55
C ILE A 617 -12.55 6.85 19.45
N LEU A 618 -11.87 7.75 18.72
CA LEU A 618 -12.51 8.73 17.84
C LEU A 618 -13.22 8.14 16.61
N CYS A 619 -12.81 6.96 16.13
CA CYS A 619 -13.38 6.38 14.91
C CYS A 619 -14.80 5.82 15.08
N GLN A 620 -15.25 5.57 16.32
CA GLN A 620 -16.55 4.95 16.59
C GLN A 620 -17.35 5.65 17.70
N SER A 621 -16.68 6.12 18.75
CA SER A 621 -17.37 6.77 19.88
C SER A 621 -17.96 8.12 19.47
N ARG A 622 -19.12 8.45 20.05
CA ARG A 622 -19.88 9.67 19.73
C ARG A 622 -20.25 10.44 21.00
N ALA A 623 -20.82 11.63 20.86
CA ALA A 623 -21.46 12.28 22.00
C ALA A 623 -22.69 11.49 22.47
N ALA A 624 -22.86 11.37 23.79
CA ALA A 624 -23.98 10.63 24.38
C ALA A 624 -25.35 11.31 24.20
N ARG A 625 -25.39 12.56 23.72
CA ARG A 625 -26.61 13.33 23.52
C ARG A 625 -26.59 14.05 22.17
N PRO A 626 -27.74 14.22 21.50
CA PRO A 626 -27.84 15.03 20.29
C PRO A 626 -27.34 16.46 20.52
N GLY A 627 -26.46 16.96 19.63
CA GLY A 627 -25.86 18.29 19.75
C GLY A 627 -24.90 18.44 20.93
N GLY A 628 -24.45 17.34 21.55
CA GLY A 628 -23.48 17.38 22.62
C GLY A 628 -22.14 17.97 22.18
N ILE A 629 -21.40 18.55 23.12
CA ILE A 629 -20.02 18.99 22.93
C ILE A 629 -19.13 18.00 23.66
N VAL A 630 -18.17 17.43 22.94
CA VAL A 630 -17.12 16.55 23.49
C VAL A 630 -15.79 17.27 23.28
N GLU A 631 -15.11 17.56 24.38
CA GLU A 631 -13.84 18.26 24.38
C GLU A 631 -12.68 17.25 24.50
N ILE A 632 -11.72 17.35 23.58
CA ILE A 632 -10.62 16.40 23.43
C ILE A 632 -9.26 17.12 23.47
N ASP A 633 -8.24 16.41 23.95
CA ASP A 633 -6.87 16.95 24.10
C ASP A 633 -6.11 16.97 22.77
N LEU A 634 -6.59 17.80 21.83
CA LEU A 634 -5.97 18.08 20.52
C LEU A 634 -5.86 19.57 20.22
#